data_AF-A0AAN9B130-F1
#
_entry.id   AF-A0AAN9B130-F1
#
_cell.length_a   1.000
_cell.length_b   1.000
_cell.length_c   1.000
_cell.angle_alpha   90.00
_cell.angle_beta   90.00
_cell.angle_gamma   90.00
#
_symmetry.space_group_name_H-M   'P 1'
#
loop_
_entity.id
_entity.type
_entity.pdbx_description
1 polymer ?
#
loop_
_entity_poly.entity_id
_entity_poly.type
_entity_poly.pdbx_seq_one_letter_code
_entity_poly.pdbx_strand_id
1 'polypeptide(L)'
;MTDTAKPPKQLLAEIGKVDPNKMKHVQTNEENSLPSAEAIAQEKTETELRERIGNFDKNNLKHTQPQEKVVLPTGEDVQQEKTEVELRKSIGEFDKNNLKHQQVDEKNPLPSTEAIEAEKKEEEFKHSIEGFNRKSLKKAETDVKNPLPTKEVIQQEKKAAK
;
A
#
# COMPACT_ATOMS: atom_id res chain seq x y z
N MET A 1 20.10 27.60 -45.58
CA MET A 1 20.55 28.26 -46.81
C MET A 1 21.96 28.76 -46.58
N THR A 2 23.00 28.02 -46.95
CA THR A 2 24.37 28.53 -47.11
C THR A 2 25.30 27.44 -47.66
N ASP A 3 25.86 27.76 -48.82
CA ASP A 3 27.28 27.61 -49.14
C ASP A 3 27.82 26.19 -49.39
N THR A 4 27.46 25.61 -50.53
CA THR A 4 28.25 24.54 -51.15
C THR A 4 29.48 25.15 -51.82
N ALA A 5 30.48 25.49 -51.01
CA ALA A 5 31.74 26.07 -51.48
C ALA A 5 32.34 25.21 -52.60
N LYS A 6 32.48 25.82 -53.79
CA LYS A 6 33.11 25.19 -54.94
C LYS A 6 34.54 24.78 -54.54
N PRO A 7 34.96 23.52 -54.75
CA PRO A 7 36.25 23.06 -54.27
C PRO A 7 37.38 23.92 -54.87
N PRO A 8 38.42 24.26 -54.08
CA PRO A 8 39.57 25.03 -54.55
C PRO A 8 40.15 24.43 -55.84
N LYS A 9 40.33 25.25 -56.88
CA LYS A 9 40.87 24.81 -58.19
C LYS A 9 42.20 24.05 -58.08
N GLN A 10 42.99 24.34 -57.04
CA GLN A 10 44.26 23.66 -56.75
C GLN A 10 44.05 22.17 -56.41
N LEU A 11 43.06 21.84 -55.58
CA LEU A 11 42.75 20.45 -55.22
C LEU A 11 42.26 19.65 -56.43
N LEU A 12 41.44 20.27 -57.29
CA LEU A 12 40.98 19.66 -58.56
C LEU A 12 42.14 19.37 -59.52
N ALA A 13 43.16 20.22 -59.57
CA ALA A 13 44.34 20.00 -60.38
C ALA A 13 45.27 18.94 -59.78
N GLU A 14 45.30 18.79 -58.46
CA GLU A 14 46.14 17.84 -57.74
C GLU A 14 45.59 16.42 -57.83
N ILE A 15 44.27 16.22 -57.69
CA ILE A 15 43.63 14.91 -57.89
C ILE A 15 43.77 14.39 -59.33
N GLY A 16 43.81 15.28 -60.33
CA GLY A 16 44.03 14.90 -61.74
C GLY A 16 45.45 14.47 -62.06
N LYS A 17 46.42 14.73 -61.16
CA LYS A 17 47.82 14.31 -61.29
C LYS A 17 48.14 13.03 -60.52
N VAL A 18 47.18 12.44 -59.81
CA VAL A 18 47.38 11.18 -59.11
C VAL A 18 47.55 10.07 -60.14
N ASP A 19 48.77 9.56 -60.26
CA ASP A 19 49.08 8.39 -61.06
C ASP A 19 48.49 7.14 -60.37
N PRO A 20 47.48 6.46 -60.96
CA PRO A 20 46.87 5.29 -60.35
C PRO A 20 47.89 4.17 -60.10
N ASN A 21 48.99 4.12 -60.86
CA ASN A 21 50.06 3.13 -60.68
C ASN A 21 50.93 3.39 -59.45
N LYS A 22 50.82 4.58 -58.83
CA LYS A 22 51.51 4.92 -57.56
C LYS A 22 50.62 4.71 -56.34
N MET A 23 49.35 4.32 -56.53
CA MET A 23 48.48 3.92 -55.43
C MET A 23 48.91 2.53 -54.95
N LYS A 24 48.93 2.32 -53.62
CA LYS A 24 49.16 0.99 -53.08
C LYS A 24 47.99 0.10 -53.45
N HIS A 25 48.22 -0.93 -54.27
CA HIS A 25 47.24 -1.99 -54.46
C HIS A 25 46.96 -2.65 -53.11
N VAL A 26 45.70 -2.60 -52.68
CA VAL A 26 45.21 -3.38 -51.55
C VAL A 26 44.60 -4.65 -52.13
N GLN A 27 45.20 -5.79 -51.80
CA GLN A 27 44.63 -7.10 -52.14
C GLN A 27 43.44 -7.36 -51.21
N THR A 28 42.24 -7.39 -51.76
CA THR A 28 41.04 -7.79 -51.02
C THR A 28 41.07 -9.30 -50.84
N ASN A 29 41.22 -9.77 -49.60
CA ASN A 29 41.02 -11.18 -49.27
C ASN A 29 39.53 -11.42 -48.98
N GLU A 30 38.87 -12.16 -49.87
CA GLU A 30 37.54 -12.70 -49.63
C GLU A 30 37.69 -13.94 -48.72
N GLU A 31 37.39 -13.77 -47.44
CA GLU A 31 37.36 -14.85 -46.45
C GLU A 31 36.12 -15.72 -46.70
N ASN A 32 36.24 -16.69 -47.60
CA ASN A 32 35.23 -17.74 -47.79
C ASN A 32 35.57 -18.92 -46.89
N SER A 33 35.43 -18.71 -45.58
CA SER A 33 35.70 -19.72 -44.58
C SER A 33 34.68 -20.86 -44.69
N LEU A 34 35.18 -22.09 -44.83
CA LEU A 34 34.34 -23.28 -44.83
C LEU A 34 33.64 -23.42 -43.47
N PRO A 35 32.41 -23.98 -43.45
CA PRO A 35 31.73 -24.26 -42.19
C PRO A 35 32.60 -25.14 -41.29
N SER A 36 32.59 -24.85 -39.99
CA SER A 36 33.36 -25.61 -39.02
C SER A 36 32.84 -27.06 -38.93
N ALA A 37 33.70 -27.99 -38.53
CA ALA A 37 33.29 -29.38 -38.31
C ALA A 37 32.15 -29.49 -37.29
N GLU A 38 32.09 -28.58 -36.32
CA GLU A 38 31.01 -28.50 -35.33
C GLU A 38 29.69 -28.05 -35.97
N ALA A 39 29.70 -27.04 -36.83
CA ALA A 39 28.51 -26.58 -37.54
C ALA A 39 27.91 -27.68 -38.43
N ILE A 40 28.77 -28.42 -39.14
CA ILE A 40 28.34 -29.56 -39.97
C ILE A 40 27.75 -30.69 -39.11
N ALA A 41 28.37 -30.99 -37.97
CA ALA A 41 27.86 -32.00 -37.04
C ALA A 41 26.48 -31.60 -36.47
N GLN A 42 26.31 -30.33 -36.08
CA GLN A 42 25.04 -29.80 -35.60
C GLN A 42 23.95 -29.90 -36.68
N GLU A 43 24.23 -29.44 -37.91
CA GLU A 43 23.28 -29.50 -39.02
C GLU A 43 22.83 -30.94 -39.31
N LYS A 44 23.76 -31.89 -39.28
CA LYS A 44 23.44 -33.31 -39.45
C LYS A 44 22.51 -33.82 -38.34
N THR A 45 22.81 -33.51 -37.08
CA THR A 45 21.97 -33.94 -35.96
C THR A 45 20.57 -33.33 -35.99
N GLU A 46 20.45 -32.06 -36.40
CA GLU A 46 19.17 -31.37 -36.55
C GLU A 46 18.34 -31.98 -37.69
N THR A 47 18.99 -32.32 -38.81
CA THR A 47 18.34 -32.96 -39.96
C THR A 47 17.80 -34.33 -39.58
N GLU A 48 18.62 -35.17 -38.94
CA GLU A 48 18.19 -36.48 -38.44
C GLU A 48 17.03 -36.39 -37.43
N LEU A 49 17.05 -35.37 -36.55
CA LEU A 49 15.98 -35.13 -35.58
C LEU A 49 14.68 -34.72 -36.29
N ARG A 50 14.74 -33.82 -37.27
CA ARG A 50 13.59 -33.38 -38.06
C ARG A 50 12.96 -34.55 -38.82
N GLU A 51 13.76 -35.39 -39.44
CA GLU A 51 13.28 -36.59 -40.13
C GLU A 51 12.60 -37.56 -39.17
N ARG A 52 13.20 -37.79 -37.99
CA ARG A 52 12.63 -38.68 -36.96
C ARG A 52 11.28 -38.17 -36.44
N ILE A 53 11.16 -36.86 -36.21
CA ILE A 53 9.91 -36.24 -35.76
C ILE A 53 8.87 -36.24 -36.90
N GLY A 54 9.28 -35.95 -38.13
CA GLY A 54 8.40 -35.94 -39.30
C GLY A 54 7.81 -37.32 -39.61
N ASN A 55 8.60 -38.38 -39.42
CA ASN A 55 8.19 -39.77 -39.61
C ASN A 55 7.59 -40.41 -38.35
N PHE A 56 7.36 -39.63 -37.29
CA PHE A 56 6.81 -40.16 -36.05
C PHE A 56 5.36 -40.59 -36.24
N ASP A 57 5.10 -41.89 -36.13
CA ASP A 57 3.76 -42.45 -36.18
C ASP A 57 3.01 -42.19 -34.87
N LYS A 58 1.99 -41.32 -34.94
CA LYS A 58 1.13 -40.96 -33.81
C LYS A 58 0.33 -42.16 -33.27
N ASN A 59 0.14 -43.22 -34.07
CA ASN A 59 -0.54 -44.43 -33.63
C ASN A 59 0.29 -45.23 -32.60
N ASN A 60 1.59 -44.97 -32.48
CA ASN A 60 2.44 -45.55 -31.44
C ASN A 60 2.25 -44.87 -30.07
N LEU A 61 1.53 -43.74 -30.01
CA LEU A 61 1.19 -43.12 -28.74
C LEU A 61 0.16 -43.98 -28.01
N LYS A 62 0.40 -44.26 -26.73
CA LYS A 62 -0.58 -44.93 -25.88
C LYS A 62 -1.83 -44.06 -25.76
N HIS A 63 -2.97 -44.60 -26.19
CA HIS A 63 -4.25 -43.92 -25.97
C HIS A 63 -4.50 -43.77 -24.47
N THR A 64 -4.74 -42.55 -24.04
CA THR A 64 -5.18 -42.24 -22.68
C THR A 64 -6.58 -41.66 -22.79
N GLN A 65 -7.55 -42.27 -22.12
CA GLN A 65 -8.89 -41.69 -22.04
C GLN A 65 -8.87 -40.49 -21.09
N PRO A 66 -9.24 -39.28 -21.54
CA PRO A 66 -9.42 -38.15 -20.63
C PRO A 66 -10.58 -38.48 -19.68
N GLN A 67 -10.32 -38.42 -18.37
CA GLN A 67 -11.37 -38.50 -17.36
C GLN A 67 -11.94 -37.11 -17.10
N GLU A 68 -13.15 -36.85 -17.59
CA GLU A 68 -13.94 -35.69 -17.20
C GLU A 68 -14.53 -35.96 -15.81
N LYS A 69 -14.07 -35.22 -14.79
CA LYS A 69 -14.67 -35.28 -13.46
C LYS A 69 -15.96 -34.48 -13.43
N VAL A 70 -17.05 -35.07 -13.92
CA VAL A 70 -18.40 -34.54 -13.66
C VAL A 70 -18.79 -34.95 -12.25
N VAL A 71 -18.57 -34.06 -11.28
CA VAL A 71 -19.06 -34.28 -9.93
C VAL A 71 -20.53 -33.89 -9.91
N LEU A 72 -21.41 -34.87 -9.72
CA LEU A 72 -22.83 -34.58 -9.51
C LEU A 72 -23.00 -33.92 -8.13
N PRO A 73 -23.98 -33.01 -7.98
CA PRO A 73 -24.35 -32.51 -6.67
C PRO A 73 -24.61 -33.68 -5.72
N THR A 74 -24.10 -33.57 -4.50
CA THR A 74 -24.36 -34.54 -3.45
C THR A 74 -25.80 -34.43 -2.97
N GLY A 75 -26.29 -35.45 -2.26
CA GLY A 75 -27.60 -35.37 -1.61
C GLY A 75 -27.68 -34.21 -0.62
N GLU A 76 -26.57 -33.82 0.00
CA GLU A 76 -26.50 -32.69 0.92
C GLU A 76 -26.68 -31.36 0.19
N ASP A 77 -26.02 -31.17 -0.96
CA ASP A 77 -26.16 -29.96 -1.78
C ASP A 77 -27.62 -29.71 -2.17
N VAL A 78 -28.32 -30.77 -2.59
CA VAL A 78 -29.74 -30.69 -2.97
C VAL A 78 -30.64 -30.38 -1.77
N GLN A 79 -30.33 -30.91 -0.59
CA GLN A 79 -31.10 -30.61 0.63
C GLN A 79 -30.88 -29.17 1.07
N GLN A 80 -29.63 -28.69 1.05
CA GLN A 80 -29.32 -27.30 1.36
C GLN A 80 -30.04 -26.35 0.41
N GLU A 81 -29.99 -26.60 -0.90
CA GLU A 81 -30.72 -25.79 -1.89
C GLU A 81 -32.23 -25.77 -1.63
N LYS A 82 -32.84 -26.92 -1.32
CA LYS A 82 -34.27 -26.98 -0.95
C LYS A 82 -34.59 -26.14 0.27
N THR A 83 -33.79 -26.25 1.34
CA THR A 83 -34.01 -25.46 2.56
C THR A 83 -33.88 -23.96 2.31
N GLU A 84 -32.92 -23.56 1.47
CA GLU A 84 -32.72 -22.16 1.11
C GLU A 84 -33.89 -21.61 0.28
N VAL A 85 -34.36 -22.38 -0.71
CA VAL A 85 -35.52 -22.01 -1.53
C VAL A 85 -36.78 -21.84 -0.66
N GLU A 86 -37.02 -22.76 0.27
CA GLU A 86 -38.14 -22.70 1.19
C GLU A 86 -38.06 -21.48 2.13
N LEU A 87 -36.87 -21.21 2.69
CA LEU A 87 -36.65 -20.05 3.55
C LEU A 87 -36.87 -18.73 2.80
N ARG A 88 -36.30 -18.60 1.59
CA ARG A 88 -36.46 -17.40 0.74
C ARG A 88 -37.93 -17.15 0.41
N LYS A 89 -38.68 -18.22 0.10
CA LYS A 89 -40.12 -18.13 -0.14
C LYS A 89 -40.87 -17.68 1.11
N SER A 90 -40.60 -18.32 2.26
CA SER A 90 -41.24 -18.00 3.53
C SER A 90 -41.04 -16.54 3.93
N ILE A 91 -39.83 -16.01 3.77
CA ILE A 91 -39.51 -14.61 4.06
C ILE A 91 -40.19 -13.67 3.04
N GLY A 92 -40.17 -14.02 1.75
CA GLY A 92 -40.76 -13.19 0.70
C GLY A 92 -42.29 -13.08 0.79
N GLU A 93 -42.96 -14.14 1.23
CA GLU A 93 -44.41 -14.19 1.42
C GLU A 93 -44.85 -13.79 2.84
N PHE A 94 -43.90 -13.46 3.73
CA PHE A 94 -44.22 -13.11 5.11
C PHE A 94 -45.00 -11.79 5.20
N ASP A 95 -46.27 -11.89 5.61
CA ASP A 95 -47.09 -10.73 5.89
C ASP A 95 -46.69 -10.08 7.23
N LYS A 96 -46.15 -8.86 7.14
CA LYS A 96 -45.75 -8.04 8.30
C LYS A 96 -46.92 -7.71 9.23
N ASN A 97 -48.16 -7.77 8.75
CA ASN A 97 -49.35 -7.56 9.59
C ASN A 97 -49.53 -8.68 10.63
N ASN A 98 -48.89 -9.84 10.45
CA ASN A 98 -48.84 -10.91 11.44
C ASN A 98 -47.92 -10.60 12.63
N LEU A 99 -47.09 -9.55 12.55
CA LEU A 99 -46.27 -9.11 13.67
C LEU A 99 -47.17 -8.47 14.74
N LYS A 100 -46.97 -8.89 15.99
CA LYS A 100 -47.63 -8.25 17.13
C LYS A 100 -47.18 -6.79 17.19
N HIS A 101 -48.13 -5.88 17.26
CA HIS A 101 -47.84 -4.47 17.45
C HIS A 101 -47.20 -4.29 18.84
N GLN A 102 -46.04 -3.64 18.87
CA GLN A 102 -45.39 -3.26 20.10
C GLN A 102 -45.41 -1.74 20.21
N GLN A 103 -46.08 -1.24 21.25
CA GLN A 103 -46.04 0.18 21.58
C GLN A 103 -44.66 0.50 22.19
N VAL A 104 -43.91 1.38 21.53
CA VAL A 104 -42.63 1.89 22.05
C VAL A 104 -42.93 3.18 22.79
N ASP A 105 -42.82 3.15 24.12
CA ASP A 105 -42.91 4.35 24.95
C ASP A 105 -41.50 4.94 25.11
N GLU A 106 -41.20 6.04 24.42
CA GLU A 106 -40.02 6.84 24.70
C GLU A 106 -40.21 7.54 26.06
N LYS A 107 -39.49 7.09 27.09
CA LYS A 107 -39.51 7.75 28.39
C LYS A 107 -38.56 8.95 28.35
N ASN A 108 -39.13 10.15 28.26
CA ASN A 108 -38.43 11.40 28.56
C ASN A 108 -38.86 11.90 29.95
N PRO A 109 -38.39 11.27 31.05
CA PRO A 109 -38.77 11.68 32.40
C PRO A 109 -38.24 13.09 32.68
N LEU A 110 -39.06 13.90 33.33
CA LEU A 110 -38.60 15.17 33.88
C LEU A 110 -37.50 14.91 34.94
N PRO A 111 -36.56 15.85 35.14
CA PRO A 111 -35.57 15.74 36.20
C PRO A 111 -36.25 15.54 37.56
N SER A 112 -35.61 14.76 38.43
CA SER A 112 -36.12 14.49 39.77
C SER A 112 -36.12 15.76 40.63
N THR A 113 -36.95 15.79 41.67
CA THR A 113 -36.96 16.90 42.65
C THR A 113 -35.59 17.08 43.30
N GLU A 114 -34.88 15.98 43.57
CA GLU A 114 -33.52 16.00 44.11
C GLU A 114 -32.53 16.67 43.14
N ALA A 115 -32.61 16.38 41.84
CA ALA A 115 -31.75 17.00 40.83
C ALA A 115 -31.98 18.52 40.75
N ILE A 116 -33.24 18.95 40.81
CA ILE A 116 -33.62 20.37 40.81
C ILE A 116 -33.13 21.07 42.07
N GLU A 117 -33.26 20.45 43.25
CA GLU A 117 -32.77 21.00 44.51
C GLU A 117 -31.24 21.08 44.55
N ALA A 118 -30.55 20.08 44.02
CA ALA A 118 -29.10 20.07 43.91
C ALA A 118 -28.60 21.21 43.00
N GLU A 119 -29.21 21.38 41.83
CA GLU A 119 -28.89 22.46 40.88
C GLU A 119 -29.14 23.83 41.52
N LYS A 120 -30.29 24.02 42.18
CA LYS A 120 -30.61 25.27 42.88
C LYS A 120 -29.59 25.60 43.97
N LYS A 121 -29.16 24.61 44.76
CA LYS A 121 -28.15 24.79 45.81
C LYS A 121 -26.79 25.16 45.22
N GLU A 122 -26.40 24.54 44.11
CA GLU A 122 -25.15 24.86 43.42
C GLU A 122 -25.17 26.29 42.89
N GLU A 123 -26.27 26.70 42.25
CA GLU A 123 -26.45 28.07 41.76
C GLU A 123 -26.41 29.08 42.90
N GLU A 124 -27.11 28.84 44.01
CA GLU A 124 -27.06 29.71 45.20
C GLU A 124 -25.63 29.82 45.77
N PHE A 125 -24.88 28.73 45.77
CA PHE A 125 -23.49 28.72 46.22
C PHE A 125 -22.59 29.55 45.30
N LYS A 126 -22.71 29.39 43.97
CA LYS A 126 -21.99 30.21 42.99
C LYS A 126 -22.28 31.69 43.18
N HIS A 127 -23.55 32.06 43.26
CA HIS A 127 -23.97 33.46 43.48
C HIS A 127 -23.42 34.02 44.80
N SER A 128 -23.35 33.22 45.86
CA SER A 128 -22.78 33.65 47.15
C SER A 128 -21.28 33.98 47.04
N ILE A 129 -20.52 33.18 46.28
CA ILE A 129 -19.10 33.43 46.04
C ILE A 129 -18.91 34.66 45.15
N GLU A 130 -19.66 34.77 44.06
CA GLU A 130 -19.59 35.91 43.14
C GLU A 130 -19.93 37.24 43.83
N GLY A 131 -20.94 37.22 44.70
CA GLY A 131 -21.35 38.37 45.51
C GLY A 131 -20.49 38.63 46.75
N PHE A 132 -19.44 37.84 47.00
CA PHE A 132 -18.67 37.94 48.24
C PHE A 132 -17.87 39.25 48.31
N ASN A 133 -18.29 40.15 49.20
CA ASN A 133 -17.58 41.40 49.45
C ASN A 133 -16.29 41.16 50.25
N ARG A 134 -15.15 41.03 49.57
CA ARG A 134 -13.83 40.85 50.20
C ARG A 134 -13.47 41.94 51.22
N LYS A 135 -14.06 43.15 51.15
CA LYS A 135 -13.81 44.23 52.12
C LYS A 135 -14.48 43.98 53.48
N SER A 136 -15.44 43.07 53.57
CA SER A 136 -16.08 42.66 54.83
C SER A 136 -15.20 41.77 55.70
N LEU A 137 -14.10 41.24 55.14
CA LEU A 137 -13.13 40.43 55.90
C LEU A 137 -12.48 41.27 56.98
N LYS A 138 -12.49 40.75 58.22
CA LYS A 138 -11.78 41.35 59.35
C LYS A 138 -10.29 41.43 59.03
N LYS A 139 -9.66 42.55 59.38
CA LYS A 139 -8.21 42.69 59.28
C LYS A 139 -7.55 41.72 60.25
N ALA A 140 -6.62 40.93 59.74
CA ALA A 140 -5.77 40.05 60.51
C ALA A 140 -4.33 40.46 60.24
N GLU A 141 -3.58 40.72 61.32
CA GLU A 141 -2.14 40.87 61.26
C GLU A 141 -1.52 39.47 61.19
N THR A 142 -0.62 39.26 60.24
CA THR A 142 -0.01 37.94 60.01
C THR A 142 1.45 37.99 60.43
N ASP A 143 1.78 37.33 61.54
CA ASP A 143 3.16 37.20 62.01
C ASP A 143 3.89 36.08 61.25
N VAL A 144 4.54 36.46 60.16
CA VAL A 144 5.39 35.55 59.39
C VAL A 144 6.76 35.43 60.08
N LYS A 145 6.90 34.43 60.95
CA LYS A 145 8.17 34.10 61.61
C LYS A 145 9.13 33.43 60.61
N ASN A 146 9.76 34.23 59.77
CA ASN A 146 10.82 33.80 58.85
C ASN A 146 12.14 34.52 59.18
N PRO A 147 12.78 34.21 60.33
CA PRO A 147 14.07 34.81 60.67
C PRO A 147 15.13 34.39 59.65
N LEU A 148 15.88 35.36 59.13
CA LEU A 148 17.04 35.05 58.29
C LEU A 148 18.15 34.42 59.15
N PRO A 149 18.94 33.47 58.60
CA PRO A 149 20.09 32.92 59.31
C PRO A 149 21.04 34.03 59.76
N THR A 150 21.52 33.96 61.01
CA THR A 150 22.48 34.94 61.53
C THR A 150 23.88 34.68 60.97
N LYS A 151 24.78 35.67 61.07
CA LYS A 151 26.17 35.52 60.59
C LYS A 151 26.90 34.38 61.31
N GLU A 152 26.60 34.13 62.58
CA GLU A 152 27.16 33.02 63.34
C GLU A 152 26.72 31.67 62.78
N VAL A 153 25.41 31.52 62.51
CA VAL A 153 24.83 30.30 61.91
C VAL A 153 25.46 30.05 60.53
N ILE A 154 25.56 31.10 59.70
CA ILE A 154 26.19 31.01 58.38
C ILE A 154 27.67 30.60 58.49
N GLN A 155 28.41 31.13 59.45
CA GLN A 155 29.82 30.79 59.64
C GLN A 155 30.01 29.37 60.19
N GLN A 156 29.14 28.93 61.09
CA GLN A 156 29.14 27.58 61.61
C GLN A 156 28.85 26.56 60.50
N GLU A 157 27.87 26.84 59.64
CA GLU A 157 27.60 26.03 58.45
C GLU A 157 28.79 26.04 57.48
N LYS A 158 29.42 27.18 57.22
CA LYS A 158 30.63 27.26 56.37
C LYS A 158 31.81 26.47 56.92
N LYS A 159 31.96 26.37 58.24
CA LYS A 159 33.00 25.55 58.87
C LYS A 159 32.67 24.07 58.86
N ALA A 160 31.40 23.71 59.01
CA ALA A 160 30.91 22.33 58.92
C ALA A 160 30.88 21.80 57.47
N ALA A 161 30.88 22.68 56.48
CA ALA A 161 30.95 22.35 55.05
C ALA A 161 32.38 22.25 54.49
N LYS A 162 33.42 22.24 55.35
CA LYS A 162 34.83 22.08 54.96
C LYS A 162 35.36 20.70 55.32
#